data_AF-A0AAN9M696-F1
#
_entry.id   AF-A0AAN9M696-F1
#
_cell.length_a   1.000
_cell.length_b   1.000
_cell.length_c   1.000
_cell.angle_alpha   90.00
_cell.angle_beta   90.00
_cell.angle_gamma   90.00
#
_symmetry.space_group_name_H-M   'P 1'
#
loop_
_entity.id
_entity.type
_entity.pdbx_description
1 polymer ?
#
loop_
_entity_poly.entity_id
_entity_poly.type
_entity_poly.pdbx_seq_one_letter_code
_entity_poly.pdbx_strand_id
1 'polypeptide(L)'
;MRAAMGCFCHLKTMFQELEECRAFELLKSTADRANYLMTKQAKIVAMTCTHAALKRKDFLQLSFKYDNLLMEESAQILEIETFIPMLLQRQEDGHARLKRCILIGDHHQLPPVVKNMAFQKYSHMDQSLFTRELGDLASVKEEVIFNRANAGFAYDYQLVDVPDYLDKGETTPSPWFYQNEGEAEYVVSVYIYMRLLGYPGNKISILTTYNGQKLLIRDVINRRCVPYHFIGPPSKVTTVDKFQGQQNDFILLSLVRTRFVGHLRDVRRLIVEMSRA
;
A
#
# COMPACT_ATOMS: atom_id res chain seq x y z
N MET A 1 13.40 48.58 0.89
CA MET A 1 12.09 48.30 0.25
C MET A 1 11.60 46.87 0.44
N ARG A 2 12.40 45.81 0.13
CA ARG A 2 11.94 44.41 0.27
C ARG A 2 11.42 44.03 1.67
N ALA A 3 12.10 44.46 2.73
CA ALA A 3 11.68 44.18 4.11
C ALA A 3 10.30 44.80 4.44
N ALA A 4 10.08 46.07 4.07
CA ALA A 4 8.79 46.74 4.26
C ALA A 4 7.66 46.07 3.43
N MET A 5 7.96 45.65 2.20
CA MET A 5 7.02 44.89 1.37
C MET A 5 6.66 43.54 2.02
N GLY A 6 7.65 42.85 2.59
CA GLY A 6 7.44 41.60 3.33
C GLY A 6 6.54 41.78 4.56
N CYS A 7 6.77 42.82 5.36
CA CYS A 7 5.89 43.16 6.49
C CYS A 7 4.47 43.49 6.03
N PHE A 8 4.31 44.22 4.93
CA PHE A 8 3.00 44.52 4.37
C PHE A 8 2.28 43.27 3.84
N CYS A 9 2.99 42.38 3.14
CA CYS A 9 2.46 41.09 2.71
C CYS A 9 2.02 40.25 3.91
N HIS A 10 2.81 40.22 4.99
CA HIS A 10 2.46 39.49 6.21
C HIS A 10 1.16 40.03 6.84
N LEU A 11 1.05 41.35 7.01
CA LEU A 11 -0.18 41.98 7.50
C LEU A 11 -1.38 41.66 6.59
N LYS A 12 -1.19 41.73 5.27
CA LYS A 12 -2.25 41.39 4.31
C LYS A 12 -2.69 39.93 4.44
N THR A 13 -1.76 39.00 4.62
CA THR A 13 -2.07 37.58 4.88
C THR A 13 -2.87 37.42 6.17
N MET A 14 -2.48 38.09 7.26
CA MET A 14 -3.24 38.02 8.52
C MET A 14 -4.69 38.50 8.36
N PHE A 15 -4.91 39.63 7.66
CA PHE A 15 -6.28 40.12 7.43
C PHE A 15 -7.08 39.22 6.49
N GLN A 16 -6.42 38.60 5.51
CA GLN A 16 -7.07 37.63 4.63
C GLN A 16 -7.48 36.36 5.38
N GLU A 17 -6.64 35.85 6.28
CA GLU A 17 -6.99 34.72 7.15
C GLU A 17 -8.15 35.05 8.10
N LEU A 18 -8.18 36.27 8.65
CA LEU A 18 -9.30 36.73 9.48
C LEU A 18 -10.60 36.82 8.68
N GLU A 19 -10.54 37.29 7.43
CA GLU A 19 -11.71 37.37 6.54
C GLU A 19 -12.26 35.98 6.20
N GLU A 20 -11.39 34.99 5.96
CA GLU A 20 -11.79 33.59 5.80
C GLU A 20 -12.40 33.02 7.08
N CYS A 21 -11.87 33.39 8.25
CA CYS A 21 -12.37 32.92 9.55
C CYS A 21 -13.75 33.48 9.93
N ARG A 22 -14.16 34.62 9.35
CA ARG A 22 -15.43 35.29 9.65
C ARG A 22 -16.65 34.38 9.46
N ALA A 23 -16.59 33.43 8.54
CA ALA A 23 -17.65 32.46 8.33
C ALA A 23 -17.93 31.58 9.57
N PHE A 24 -16.92 31.29 10.39
CA PHE A 24 -17.09 30.48 11.60
C PHE A 24 -17.85 31.20 12.72
N GLU A 25 -17.82 32.52 12.74
CA GLU A 25 -18.63 33.33 13.66
C GLU A 25 -20.12 33.32 13.28
N LEU A 26 -20.39 33.30 11.98
CA LEU A 26 -21.75 33.31 11.43
C LEU A 26 -22.42 31.94 11.50
N LEU A 27 -21.65 30.87 11.29
CA LEU A 27 -22.14 29.50 11.28
C LEU A 27 -22.17 28.93 12.70
N LYS A 28 -23.37 28.55 13.17
CA LYS A 28 -23.58 28.04 14.54
C LYS A 28 -23.33 26.56 14.68
N SER A 29 -23.72 25.76 13.68
CA SER A 29 -23.56 24.30 13.71
C SER A 29 -22.15 23.88 13.31
N THR A 30 -21.61 22.87 13.98
CA THR A 30 -20.35 22.22 13.59
C THR A 30 -20.42 21.62 12.20
N ALA A 31 -21.59 21.10 11.78
CA ALA A 31 -21.80 20.56 10.44
C ALA A 31 -21.67 21.66 9.37
N ASP A 32 -22.28 22.83 9.60
CA ASP A 32 -22.22 23.94 8.63
C ASP A 32 -20.80 24.49 8.51
N ARG A 33 -20.07 24.57 9.64
CA ARG A 33 -18.65 24.96 9.64
C ARG A 33 -17.79 23.98 8.84
N ALA A 34 -18.01 22.67 8.99
CA ALA A 34 -17.31 21.65 8.21
C ALA A 34 -17.65 21.74 6.71
N ASN A 35 -18.92 21.97 6.38
CA ASN A 35 -19.37 22.13 5.00
C ASN A 35 -18.75 23.37 4.34
N TYR A 36 -18.65 24.49 5.08
CA TYR A 36 -17.98 25.69 4.61
C TYR A 36 -16.49 25.44 4.33
N LEU A 37 -15.78 24.79 5.26
CA LEU A 37 -14.39 24.38 5.07
C LEU A 37 -14.23 23.57 3.80
N MET A 38 -15.05 22.53 3.63
CA MET A 38 -14.96 21.62 2.49
C MET A 38 -15.28 22.27 1.14
N THR A 39 -16.20 23.22 1.09
CA THR A 39 -16.69 23.79 -0.19
C THR A 39 -16.01 25.09 -0.59
N LYS A 40 -15.49 25.87 0.38
CA LYS A 40 -14.98 27.22 0.13
C LYS A 40 -13.53 27.43 0.52
N GLN A 41 -13.05 26.80 1.60
CA GLN A 41 -11.72 27.10 2.14
C GLN A 41 -10.66 26.05 1.78
N ALA A 42 -11.03 24.77 1.84
CA ALA A 42 -10.12 23.66 1.60
C ALA A 42 -9.66 23.65 0.14
N LYS A 43 -8.34 23.79 -0.05
CA LYS A 43 -7.69 23.65 -1.37
C LYS A 43 -7.35 22.20 -1.70
N ILE A 44 -7.17 21.38 -0.66
CA ILE A 44 -6.88 19.94 -0.75
C ILE A 44 -7.90 19.24 0.13
N VAL A 45 -8.59 18.26 -0.45
CA VAL A 45 -9.58 17.43 0.24
C VAL A 45 -9.19 15.98 -0.02
N ALA A 46 -8.94 15.23 1.05
CA ALA A 46 -8.60 13.81 0.99
C ALA A 46 -9.72 12.97 1.60
N MET A 47 -10.05 11.86 0.95
CA MET A 47 -11.02 10.88 1.44
C MET A 47 -10.75 9.52 0.80
N THR A 48 -11.28 8.44 1.41
CA THR A 48 -11.25 7.11 0.78
C THR A 48 -12.30 7.01 -0.32
N CYS A 49 -12.06 6.16 -1.33
CA CYS A 49 -13.03 5.92 -2.42
C CYS A 49 -14.36 5.36 -1.91
N THR A 50 -14.31 4.54 -0.86
CA THR A 50 -15.51 4.05 -0.16
C THR A 50 -16.31 5.20 0.48
N HIS A 51 -15.64 6.19 1.06
CA HIS A 51 -16.29 7.36 1.62
C HIS A 51 -16.89 8.24 0.53
N ALA A 52 -16.16 8.46 -0.57
CA ALA A 52 -16.67 9.17 -1.75
C ALA A 52 -17.96 8.52 -2.29
N ALA A 53 -18.00 7.18 -2.36
CA ALA A 53 -19.18 6.44 -2.77
C ALA A 53 -20.38 6.66 -1.84
N LEU A 54 -20.18 6.54 -0.53
CA LEU A 54 -21.24 6.71 0.47
C LEU A 54 -21.77 8.15 0.54
N LYS A 55 -20.89 9.14 0.40
CA LYS A 55 -21.20 10.57 0.58
C LYS A 55 -21.45 11.33 -0.72
N ARG A 56 -21.51 10.65 -1.86
CA ARG A 56 -21.76 11.27 -3.17
C ARG A 56 -22.98 12.19 -3.18
N LYS A 57 -24.10 11.78 -2.57
CA LYS A 57 -25.33 12.60 -2.53
C LYS A 57 -25.10 13.91 -1.78
N ASP A 58 -24.43 13.83 -0.64
CA ASP A 58 -24.13 14.99 0.22
C ASP A 58 -23.21 15.96 -0.52
N PHE A 59 -22.16 15.49 -1.22
CA PHE A 59 -21.28 16.33 -2.04
C PHE A 59 -22.03 17.05 -3.17
N LEU A 60 -22.96 16.36 -3.84
CA LEU A 60 -23.78 16.96 -4.90
C LEU A 60 -24.83 17.96 -4.38
N GLN A 61 -25.28 17.81 -3.13
CA GLN A 61 -26.16 18.78 -2.47
C GLN A 61 -25.39 20.02 -2.02
N LEU A 62 -24.18 19.81 -1.46
CA LEU A 62 -23.27 20.88 -1.05
C LEU A 62 -22.62 21.63 -2.22
N SER A 63 -22.87 21.18 -3.46
CA SER A 63 -22.27 21.75 -4.67
C SER A 63 -20.74 21.79 -4.58
N PHE A 64 -20.14 20.69 -4.11
CA PHE A 64 -18.70 20.52 -4.03
C PHE A 64 -18.06 20.64 -5.43
N LYS A 65 -16.90 21.30 -5.51
CA LYS A 65 -16.19 21.59 -6.76
C LYS A 65 -14.71 21.29 -6.63
N TYR A 66 -14.12 20.71 -7.67
CA TYR A 66 -12.70 20.42 -7.74
C TYR A 66 -12.23 20.35 -9.20
N ASP A 67 -11.00 20.82 -9.43
CA ASP A 67 -10.40 20.88 -10.76
C ASP A 67 -9.43 19.71 -11.02
N ASN A 68 -8.86 19.10 -9.98
CA ASN A 68 -7.90 18.00 -10.11
C ASN A 68 -8.29 16.87 -9.15
N LEU A 69 -8.17 15.63 -9.62
CA LEU A 69 -8.34 14.41 -8.85
C LEU A 69 -7.02 13.64 -8.84
N LEU A 70 -6.57 13.24 -7.66
CA LEU A 70 -5.42 12.36 -7.47
C LEU A 70 -5.90 11.12 -6.69
N MET A 71 -5.60 9.94 -7.22
CA MET A 71 -5.94 8.66 -6.59
C MET A 71 -4.67 7.84 -6.41
N GLU A 72 -4.39 7.45 -5.17
CA GLU A 72 -3.35 6.48 -4.86
C GLU A 72 -3.95 5.07 -4.79
N GLU A 73 -3.10 4.04 -4.92
CA GLU A 73 -3.50 2.63 -4.94
C GLU A 73 -4.55 2.30 -6.01
N SER A 74 -4.53 3.02 -7.14
CA SER A 74 -5.57 2.96 -8.18
C SER A 74 -5.78 1.56 -8.76
N ALA A 75 -4.76 0.70 -8.73
CA ALA A 75 -4.84 -0.69 -9.16
C ALA A 75 -5.68 -1.59 -8.23
N GLN A 76 -5.85 -1.21 -6.96
CA GLN A 76 -6.59 -1.95 -5.93
C GLN A 76 -8.04 -1.48 -5.77
N ILE A 77 -8.45 -0.44 -6.51
CA ILE A 77 -9.80 0.12 -6.45
C ILE A 77 -10.67 -0.50 -7.54
N LEU A 78 -11.90 -0.89 -7.20
CA LEU A 78 -12.86 -1.40 -8.19
C LEU A 78 -13.13 -0.34 -9.27
N GLU A 79 -13.38 -0.76 -10.50
CA GLU A 79 -13.64 0.16 -11.61
C GLU A 79 -14.76 1.16 -11.28
N ILE A 80 -15.89 0.68 -10.75
CA ILE A 80 -17.02 1.54 -10.36
C ILE A 80 -16.65 2.52 -9.24
N GLU A 81 -15.82 2.11 -8.28
CA GLU A 81 -15.36 2.96 -7.19
C GLU A 81 -14.34 4.00 -7.65
N THR A 82 -13.67 3.76 -8.80
CA THR A 82 -12.78 4.74 -9.44
C THR A 82 -13.56 5.83 -10.16
N PHE A 83 -14.72 5.49 -10.74
CA PHE A 83 -15.58 6.46 -11.43
C PHE A 83 -16.32 7.40 -10.48
N ILE A 84 -16.70 6.96 -9.28
CA ILE A 84 -17.50 7.78 -8.36
C ILE A 84 -16.77 9.10 -7.97
N PRO A 85 -15.48 9.08 -7.58
CA PRO A 85 -14.70 10.28 -7.32
C PRO A 85 -14.58 11.25 -8.50
N MET A 86 -14.81 10.81 -9.74
CA MET A 86 -14.81 11.70 -10.92
C MET A 86 -16.14 12.47 -11.08
N LEU A 87 -17.21 11.99 -10.41
CA LEU A 87 -18.59 12.47 -10.52
C LEU A 87 -19.13 13.02 -9.19
N LEU A 88 -18.26 13.52 -8.32
CA LEU A 88 -18.63 14.14 -7.04
C LEU A 88 -19.11 15.60 -7.18
N GLN A 89 -18.96 16.18 -8.36
CA GLN A 89 -19.42 17.54 -8.68
C GLN A 89 -20.47 17.52 -9.80
N ARG A 90 -21.35 18.52 -9.80
CA ARG A 90 -22.29 18.73 -10.91
C ARG A 90 -21.56 19.31 -12.12
N GLN A 91 -22.06 18.99 -13.31
CA GLN A 91 -21.58 19.62 -14.54
C GLN A 91 -22.10 21.07 -14.60
N GLU A 92 -21.21 22.01 -14.87
CA GLU A 92 -21.56 23.40 -15.17
C GLU A 92 -21.53 23.53 -16.70
N ASP A 93 -22.59 24.07 -17.29
CA ASP A 93 -22.71 24.34 -18.73
C ASP A 93 -22.49 23.12 -19.65
N GLY A 94 -22.87 21.93 -19.18
CA GLY A 94 -22.75 20.68 -19.95
C GLY A 94 -21.34 20.08 -20.01
N HIS A 95 -20.37 20.69 -19.32
CA HIS A 95 -18.99 20.22 -19.27
C HIS A 95 -18.57 19.81 -17.84
N ALA A 96 -17.69 18.81 -17.75
CA ALA A 96 -17.08 18.45 -16.49
C ALA A 96 -16.01 19.48 -16.11
N ARG A 97 -16.06 19.99 -14.88
CA ARG A 97 -15.04 20.92 -14.34
C ARG A 97 -13.66 20.24 -14.15
N LEU A 98 -13.63 18.92 -14.03
CA LEU A 98 -12.42 18.14 -13.80
C LEU A 98 -11.44 18.31 -14.96
N LYS A 99 -10.26 18.89 -14.69
CA LYS A 99 -9.21 19.17 -15.67
C LYS A 99 -8.12 18.10 -15.70
N ARG A 100 -7.81 17.49 -14.55
CA ARG A 100 -6.76 16.48 -14.42
C ARG A 100 -7.23 15.33 -13.54
N CYS A 101 -6.98 14.11 -14.01
CA CYS A 101 -7.13 12.89 -13.24
C CYS A 101 -5.78 12.17 -13.22
N ILE A 102 -5.19 12.05 -12.03
CA ILE A 102 -3.90 11.41 -11.82
C ILE A 102 -4.17 10.14 -11.04
N LEU A 103 -3.95 9.00 -11.69
CA LEU A 103 -4.07 7.69 -11.07
C LEU A 103 -2.65 7.16 -10.81
N ILE A 104 -2.34 6.92 -9.54
CA ILE A 104 -1.09 6.32 -9.09
C ILE A 104 -1.45 4.93 -8.57
N GLY A 105 -0.77 3.92 -9.08
CA GLY A 105 -1.01 2.52 -8.72
C GLY A 105 -0.01 1.61 -9.39
N ASP A 106 -0.07 0.32 -9.07
CA ASP A 106 0.76 -0.70 -9.70
C ASP A 106 -0.15 -1.86 -10.12
N HIS A 107 -0.32 -2.02 -11.43
CA HIS A 107 -1.19 -3.03 -12.01
C HIS A 107 -0.62 -4.44 -11.94
N HIS A 108 0.68 -4.56 -11.63
CA HIS A 108 1.31 -5.83 -11.35
C HIS A 108 1.06 -6.30 -9.91
N GLN A 109 0.65 -5.39 -9.02
CA GLN A 109 0.26 -5.74 -7.65
C GLN A 109 -1.16 -6.35 -7.57
N LEU A 110 -1.65 -6.55 -6.35
CA LEU A 110 -2.92 -7.22 -6.09
C LEU A 110 -4.10 -6.40 -6.66
N PRO A 111 -5.09 -7.09 -7.25
CA PRO A 111 -6.32 -6.44 -7.71
C PRO A 111 -7.26 -6.11 -6.54
N PRO A 112 -8.37 -5.38 -6.79
CA PRO A 112 -9.44 -5.18 -5.82
C PRO A 112 -10.02 -6.52 -5.31
N VAL A 113 -10.39 -6.56 -4.02
CA VAL A 113 -10.88 -7.79 -3.38
C VAL A 113 -12.34 -8.08 -3.75
N VAL A 114 -12.56 -9.10 -4.57
CA VAL A 114 -13.90 -9.62 -4.88
C VAL A 114 -14.21 -10.82 -3.99
N LYS A 115 -15.23 -10.70 -3.12
CA LYS A 115 -15.57 -11.76 -2.14
C LYS A 115 -15.99 -13.08 -2.79
N ASN A 116 -16.68 -13.01 -3.93
CA ASN A 116 -17.16 -14.17 -4.63
C ASN A 116 -16.28 -14.43 -5.86
N MET A 117 -15.47 -15.49 -5.76
CA MET A 117 -14.52 -15.90 -6.78
C MET A 117 -15.18 -16.24 -8.14
N ALA A 118 -16.49 -16.52 -8.19
CA ALA A 118 -17.19 -16.74 -9.45
C ALA A 118 -17.24 -15.45 -10.30
N PHE A 119 -17.54 -14.30 -9.68
CA PHE A 119 -17.55 -13.00 -10.39
C PHE A 119 -16.14 -12.58 -10.80
N GLN A 120 -15.14 -12.95 -10.01
CA GLN A 120 -13.74 -12.77 -10.41
C GLN A 120 -13.40 -13.60 -11.66
N LYS A 121 -13.76 -14.90 -11.64
CA LYS A 121 -13.35 -15.85 -12.69
C LYS A 121 -14.12 -15.69 -14.01
N TYR A 122 -15.41 -15.35 -13.97
CA TYR A 122 -16.26 -15.27 -15.16
C TYR A 122 -16.47 -13.84 -15.67
N SER A 123 -16.34 -12.83 -14.81
CA SER A 123 -16.65 -11.44 -15.16
C SER A 123 -15.46 -10.50 -15.01
N HIS A 124 -14.30 -10.99 -14.54
CA HIS A 124 -13.10 -10.18 -14.31
C HIS A 124 -13.38 -8.92 -13.46
N MET A 125 -14.27 -9.06 -12.47
CA MET A 125 -14.69 -7.94 -11.61
C MET A 125 -13.55 -7.39 -10.73
N ASP A 126 -12.43 -8.10 -10.67
CA ASP A 126 -11.18 -7.69 -10.03
C ASP A 126 -10.28 -6.86 -10.96
N GLN A 127 -10.74 -6.47 -12.15
CA GLN A 127 -9.99 -5.54 -13.00
C GLN A 127 -10.29 -4.09 -12.58
N SER A 128 -9.24 -3.33 -12.23
CA SER A 128 -9.37 -1.90 -11.96
C SER A 128 -9.35 -1.09 -13.26
N LEU A 129 -9.87 0.13 -13.22
CA LEU A 129 -9.76 1.08 -14.35
C LEU A 129 -8.28 1.36 -14.68
N PHE A 130 -7.42 1.40 -13.66
CA PHE A 130 -5.98 1.61 -13.80
C PHE A 130 -5.30 0.50 -14.61
N THR A 131 -5.64 -0.76 -14.33
CA THR A 131 -5.08 -1.93 -15.03
C THR A 131 -5.56 -2.02 -16.49
N ARG A 132 -6.67 -1.36 -16.84
CA ARG A 132 -7.24 -1.42 -18.20
C ARG A 132 -6.51 -0.51 -19.21
N GLU A 133 -5.85 0.57 -18.77
CA GLU A 133 -5.44 1.68 -19.67
C GLU A 133 -4.04 2.32 -19.46
N LEU A 134 -3.09 1.75 -18.69
CA LEU A 134 -1.81 2.43 -18.38
C LEU A 134 -0.53 1.63 -18.67
N GLY A 135 0.53 2.37 -19.05
CA GLY A 135 1.93 1.94 -19.14
C GLY A 135 2.86 2.83 -18.30
N ASP A 136 4.10 2.40 -18.05
CA ASP A 136 5.01 3.00 -17.05
C ASP A 136 5.62 4.35 -17.45
N LEU A 137 5.93 5.20 -16.46
CA LEU A 137 6.65 6.48 -16.60
C LEU A 137 8.17 6.27 -16.79
N ALA A 138 8.79 7.06 -17.68
CA ALA A 138 10.20 6.92 -18.06
C ALA A 138 11.20 7.17 -16.92
N SER A 139 10.88 8.06 -15.97
CA SER A 139 11.79 8.47 -14.87
C SER A 139 12.11 7.36 -13.85
N VAL A 140 11.27 6.32 -13.76
CA VAL A 140 11.47 5.19 -12.84
C VAL A 140 12.71 4.35 -13.23
N LYS A 141 13.17 4.47 -14.49
CA LYS A 141 14.30 3.68 -15.02
C LYS A 141 15.67 4.36 -14.87
N GLU A 142 15.72 5.64 -14.52
CA GLU A 142 16.94 6.46 -14.65
C GLU A 142 17.62 6.79 -13.31
N GLU A 143 16.98 6.55 -12.16
CA GLU A 143 17.56 6.97 -10.87
C GLU A 143 18.62 6.02 -10.29
N VAL A 144 19.73 6.62 -9.82
CA VAL A 144 20.93 5.91 -9.31
C VAL A 144 20.67 5.09 -8.04
N ILE A 145 19.62 5.41 -7.29
CA ILE A 145 19.25 4.67 -6.08
C ILE A 145 18.90 3.20 -6.37
N PHE A 146 18.52 2.87 -7.61
CA PHE A 146 18.18 1.52 -8.05
C PHE A 146 19.37 0.70 -8.59
N ASN A 147 20.59 1.25 -8.59
CA ASN A 147 21.80 0.60 -9.12
C ASN A 147 22.78 0.07 -8.04
N ARG A 148 22.39 0.06 -6.76
CA ARG A 148 23.24 -0.45 -5.67
C ARG A 148 22.88 -1.89 -5.34
N ALA A 149 23.88 -2.78 -5.44
CA ALA A 149 23.73 -4.20 -5.11
C ALA A 149 23.66 -4.48 -3.61
N ASN A 150 23.07 -5.62 -3.25
CA ASN A 150 22.97 -6.11 -1.88
C ASN A 150 24.30 -6.73 -1.40
N ALA A 151 24.93 -6.13 -0.39
CA ALA A 151 26.18 -6.64 0.20
C ALA A 151 26.05 -8.09 0.71
N GLY A 152 26.95 -8.96 0.25
CA GLY A 152 26.95 -10.38 0.63
C GLY A 152 25.96 -11.26 -0.15
N PHE A 153 25.30 -10.69 -1.18
CA PHE A 153 24.47 -11.41 -2.14
C PHE A 153 24.94 -11.12 -3.57
N ALA A 154 24.98 -12.15 -4.41
CA ALA A 154 25.37 -12.00 -5.82
C ALA A 154 24.24 -11.43 -6.69
N TYR A 155 22.99 -11.53 -6.22
CA TYR A 155 21.79 -11.10 -6.92
C TYR A 155 20.91 -10.26 -5.99
N ASP A 156 20.21 -9.27 -6.54
CA ASP A 156 19.31 -8.42 -5.78
C ASP A 156 18.04 -9.16 -5.35
N TYR A 157 17.63 -10.17 -6.14
CA TYR A 157 16.59 -11.13 -5.82
C TYR A 157 17.03 -12.55 -6.21
N GLN A 158 16.64 -13.55 -5.44
CA GLN A 158 16.93 -14.95 -5.73
C GLN A 158 15.78 -15.84 -5.25
N LEU A 159 15.36 -16.78 -6.11
CA LEU A 159 14.52 -17.89 -5.69
C LEU A 159 15.42 -19.03 -5.22
N VAL A 160 15.20 -19.50 -3.99
CA VAL A 160 15.98 -20.57 -3.39
C VAL A 160 15.11 -21.81 -3.30
N ASP A 161 15.56 -22.89 -3.93
CA ASP A 161 14.94 -24.21 -3.77
C ASP A 161 15.29 -24.76 -2.39
N VAL A 162 14.26 -25.13 -1.62
CA VAL A 162 14.40 -25.69 -0.28
C VAL A 162 13.90 -27.14 -0.32
N PRO A 163 14.81 -28.13 -0.31
CA PRO A 163 14.41 -29.53 -0.32
C PRO A 163 13.77 -29.94 1.01
N ASP A 164 13.19 -31.14 1.03
CA ASP A 164 12.59 -31.71 2.25
C ASP A 164 13.61 -31.74 3.40
N TYR A 165 13.17 -31.28 4.57
CA TYR A 165 13.98 -31.23 5.77
C TYR A 165 13.55 -32.35 6.72
N LEU A 166 14.48 -33.23 7.10
CA LEU A 166 14.18 -34.43 7.89
C LEU A 166 13.07 -35.29 7.24
N ASP A 167 13.16 -35.47 5.92
CA ASP A 167 12.19 -36.17 5.06
C ASP A 167 10.76 -35.59 5.13
N LYS A 168 10.64 -34.30 5.48
CA LYS A 168 9.38 -33.57 5.57
C LYS A 168 9.45 -32.25 4.80
N GLY A 169 8.53 -32.08 3.85
CA GLY A 169 8.24 -30.80 3.19
C GLY A 169 7.15 -30.03 3.93
N GLU A 170 6.02 -29.74 3.24
CA GLU A 170 4.87 -29.11 3.88
C GLU A 170 4.24 -30.03 4.96
N THR A 171 4.00 -29.47 6.14
CA THR A 171 3.34 -30.12 7.28
C THR A 171 2.07 -29.34 7.66
N THR A 172 1.14 -30.03 8.31
CA THR A 172 -0.16 -29.45 8.70
C THR A 172 -0.57 -29.99 10.07
N PRO A 173 -0.08 -29.39 11.18
CA PRO A 173 -0.36 -29.86 12.54
C PRO A 173 -1.84 -29.79 12.91
N SER A 174 -2.56 -28.83 12.35
CA SER A 174 -4.01 -28.69 12.46
C SER A 174 -4.61 -28.33 11.09
N PRO A 175 -5.89 -28.63 10.83
CA PRO A 175 -6.51 -28.35 9.54
C PRO A 175 -6.32 -26.88 9.12
N TRP A 176 -5.92 -26.67 7.86
CA TRP A 176 -5.65 -25.34 7.27
C TRP A 176 -4.44 -24.58 7.84
N PHE A 177 -3.66 -25.21 8.72
CA PHE A 177 -2.50 -24.62 9.36
C PHE A 177 -1.21 -25.13 8.71
N TYR A 178 -0.90 -24.58 7.53
CA TYR A 178 0.25 -25.00 6.73
C TYR A 178 1.56 -24.43 7.27
N GLN A 179 2.58 -25.28 7.32
CA GLN A 179 3.92 -24.99 7.80
C GLN A 179 4.97 -25.74 6.97
N ASN A 180 6.18 -25.21 6.92
CA ASN A 180 7.36 -25.86 6.34
C ASN A 180 8.55 -25.52 7.24
N GLU A 181 9.02 -26.50 8.00
CA GLU A 181 10.10 -26.33 8.97
C GLU A 181 11.44 -26.04 8.31
N GLY A 182 11.72 -26.70 7.17
CA GLY A 182 12.92 -26.45 6.38
C GLY A 182 12.99 -25.00 5.90
N GLU A 183 11.91 -24.49 5.31
CA GLU A 183 11.85 -23.08 4.89
C GLU A 183 11.96 -22.11 6.06
N ALA A 184 11.31 -22.41 7.20
CA ALA A 184 11.36 -21.54 8.36
C ALA A 184 12.78 -21.43 8.93
N GLU A 185 13.47 -22.55 9.07
CA GLU A 185 14.86 -22.59 9.53
C GLU A 185 15.82 -21.92 8.53
N TYR A 186 15.59 -22.10 7.23
CA TYR A 186 16.41 -21.50 6.19
C TYR A 186 16.27 -19.97 6.17
N VAL A 187 15.04 -19.46 6.17
CA VAL A 187 14.77 -18.01 6.18
C VAL A 187 15.36 -17.34 7.42
N VAL A 188 15.25 -17.97 8.59
CA VAL A 188 15.87 -17.42 9.81
C VAL A 188 17.39 -17.47 9.75
N SER A 189 17.98 -18.51 9.15
CA SER A 189 19.43 -18.60 8.96
C SER A 189 19.96 -17.49 8.03
N VAL A 190 19.24 -17.19 6.93
CA VAL A 190 19.57 -16.06 6.05
C VAL A 190 19.45 -14.73 6.80
N TYR A 191 18.41 -14.55 7.60
CA TYR A 191 18.28 -13.37 8.46
C TYR A 191 19.47 -13.21 9.42
N ILE A 192 19.90 -14.29 10.07
CA ILE A 192 21.08 -14.29 10.96
C ILE A 192 22.34 -13.91 10.16
N TYR A 193 22.53 -14.48 8.97
CA TYR A 193 23.65 -14.12 8.08
C TYR A 193 23.67 -12.62 7.74
N MET A 194 22.52 -12.05 7.36
CA MET A 194 22.40 -10.60 7.11
C MET A 194 22.76 -9.78 8.35
N ARG A 195 22.29 -10.19 9.53
CA ARG A 195 22.62 -9.51 10.79
C ARG A 195 24.10 -9.58 11.13
N LEU A 196 24.78 -10.71 10.84
CA LEU A 196 26.23 -10.86 11.02
C LEU A 196 27.03 -10.00 10.05
N LEU A 197 26.54 -9.76 8.84
CA LEU A 197 27.13 -8.80 7.89
C LEU A 197 26.92 -7.33 8.30
N GLY A 198 26.11 -7.07 9.32
CA GLY A 198 25.84 -5.73 9.84
C GLY A 198 24.56 -5.08 9.29
N TYR A 199 23.70 -5.83 8.58
CA TYR A 199 22.43 -5.27 8.09
C TYR A 199 21.53 -4.84 9.26
N PRO A 200 20.92 -3.64 9.23
CA PRO A 200 20.01 -3.19 10.28
C PRO A 200 18.73 -4.03 10.34
N GLY A 201 18.42 -4.62 11.51
CA GLY A 201 17.26 -5.52 11.68
C GLY A 201 15.91 -4.84 11.44
N ASN A 202 15.81 -3.53 11.67
CA ASN A 202 14.63 -2.72 11.35
C ASN A 202 14.39 -2.55 9.85
N LYS A 203 15.41 -2.79 9.01
CA LYS A 203 15.32 -2.77 7.54
C LYS A 203 14.98 -4.13 6.92
N ILE A 204 14.87 -5.19 7.73
CA ILE A 204 14.54 -6.54 7.25
C ILE A 204 13.15 -6.93 7.76
N SER A 205 12.28 -7.37 6.85
CA SER A 205 10.97 -7.95 7.15
C SER A 205 10.88 -9.37 6.61
N ILE A 206 10.25 -10.27 7.38
CA ILE A 206 10.02 -11.66 6.97
C ILE A 206 8.53 -11.85 6.66
N LEU A 207 8.24 -12.27 5.44
CA LEU A 207 6.90 -12.48 4.93
C LEU A 207 6.65 -13.96 4.65
N THR A 208 5.38 -14.35 4.74
CA THR A 208 4.94 -15.69 4.36
C THR A 208 3.49 -15.69 3.91
N THR A 209 3.08 -16.67 3.14
CA THR A 209 1.71 -16.77 2.62
C THR A 209 0.72 -17.37 3.62
N TYR A 210 1.21 -18.06 4.67
CA TYR A 210 0.34 -18.76 5.63
C TYR A 210 0.55 -18.30 7.07
N ASN A 211 -0.56 -18.15 7.80
CA ASN A 211 -0.50 -17.79 9.23
C ASN A 211 0.19 -18.87 10.09
N GLY A 212 0.09 -20.15 9.70
CA GLY A 212 0.78 -21.25 10.38
C GLY A 212 2.29 -21.09 10.32
N GLN A 213 2.81 -20.82 9.13
CA GLN A 213 4.23 -20.53 8.91
C GLN A 213 4.69 -19.28 9.65
N LYS A 214 3.88 -18.20 9.67
CA LYS A 214 4.22 -16.98 10.40
C LYS A 214 4.51 -17.27 11.89
N LEU A 215 3.71 -18.14 12.49
CA LEU A 215 3.88 -18.52 13.89
C LEU A 215 5.12 -19.40 14.08
N LEU A 216 5.39 -20.32 13.16
CA LEU A 216 6.60 -21.15 13.17
C LEU A 216 7.87 -20.30 13.09
N ILE A 217 7.94 -19.39 12.11
CA ILE A 217 9.08 -18.48 11.93
C ILE A 217 9.32 -17.65 13.20
N ARG A 218 8.25 -17.14 13.84
CA ARG A 218 8.39 -16.40 15.11
C ARG A 218 8.98 -17.26 16.23
N ASP A 219 8.56 -18.51 16.32
CA ASP A 219 9.09 -19.46 17.31
C ASP A 219 10.59 -19.74 17.05
N VAL A 220 10.97 -19.98 15.79
CA VAL A 220 12.39 -20.17 15.41
C VAL A 220 13.24 -18.92 15.73
N ILE A 221 12.75 -17.71 15.45
CA ILE A 221 13.43 -16.44 15.79
C ILE A 221 13.59 -16.29 17.31
N ASN A 222 12.56 -16.60 18.09
CA ASN A 222 12.61 -16.50 19.54
C ASN A 222 13.63 -17.47 20.14
N ARG A 223 13.80 -18.65 19.54
CA ARG A 223 14.79 -19.64 19.97
C ARG A 223 16.22 -19.29 19.52
N ARG A 224 16.40 -18.82 18.28
CA ARG A 224 17.72 -18.66 17.64
C ARG A 224 18.28 -17.24 17.65
N CYS A 225 17.43 -16.21 17.60
CA CYS A 225 17.86 -14.81 17.44
C CYS A 225 17.78 -14.02 18.76
N VAL A 226 16.69 -14.15 19.51
CA VAL A 226 16.44 -13.36 20.73
C VAL A 226 17.49 -13.55 21.84
N PRO A 227 18.10 -14.75 22.05
CA PRO A 227 19.17 -14.90 23.03
C PRO A 227 20.41 -14.05 22.74
N TYR A 228 20.61 -13.65 21.47
CA TYR A 228 21.80 -12.92 21.03
C TYR A 228 21.44 -11.46 20.75
N HIS A 229 21.88 -10.56 21.63
CA HIS A 229 21.62 -9.11 21.53
C HIS A 229 22.07 -8.49 20.20
N PHE A 230 23.13 -9.00 19.58
CA PHE A 230 23.63 -8.49 18.31
C PHE A 230 22.75 -8.89 17.10
N ILE A 231 21.95 -9.96 17.21
CA ILE A 231 21.02 -10.38 16.15
C ILE A 231 19.70 -9.65 16.33
N GLY A 232 19.03 -9.82 17.47
CA GLY A 232 17.72 -9.23 17.73
C GLY A 232 16.61 -9.68 16.73
N PRO A 233 15.36 -9.25 16.94
CA PRO A 233 14.25 -9.58 16.06
C PRO A 233 14.24 -8.71 14.78
N PRO A 234 13.69 -9.21 13.66
CA PRO A 234 13.45 -8.39 12.47
C PRO A 234 12.37 -7.34 12.73
N SER A 235 12.26 -6.36 11.84
CA SER A 235 11.24 -5.31 11.89
C SER A 235 9.83 -5.87 12.02
N LYS A 236 9.50 -6.86 11.19
CA LYS A 236 8.18 -7.48 11.17
C LYS A 236 8.23 -8.91 10.66
N VAL A 237 7.42 -9.77 11.27
CA VAL A 237 7.11 -11.12 10.78
C VAL A 237 5.60 -11.23 10.60
N THR A 238 5.13 -11.29 9.36
CA THR A 238 3.69 -11.25 9.06
C THR A 238 3.34 -11.98 7.77
N THR A 239 2.04 -12.17 7.51
CA THR A 239 1.61 -12.69 6.22
C THR A 239 1.64 -11.61 5.14
N VAL A 240 1.80 -12.04 3.88
CA VAL A 240 1.80 -11.16 2.71
C VAL A 240 0.53 -10.30 2.66
N ASP A 241 -0.65 -10.89 2.88
CA ASP A 241 -1.91 -10.15 2.89
C ASP A 241 -1.94 -9.03 3.94
N LYS A 242 -1.28 -9.20 5.09
CA LYS A 242 -1.24 -8.22 6.19
C LYS A 242 -0.13 -7.17 6.07
N PHE A 243 0.73 -7.29 5.06
CA PHE A 243 1.84 -6.37 4.79
C PHE A 243 1.57 -5.54 3.52
N GLN A 244 0.32 -5.50 3.06
CA GLN A 244 -0.11 -4.60 1.99
C GLN A 244 0.07 -3.13 2.42
N GLY A 245 0.53 -2.28 1.49
CA GLY A 245 0.82 -0.86 1.72
C GLY A 245 2.05 -0.59 2.60
N GLN A 246 2.81 -1.63 2.94
CA GLN A 246 4.05 -1.52 3.72
C GLN A 246 5.24 -2.00 2.88
N GLN A 247 6.36 -1.33 3.06
CA GLN A 247 7.62 -1.62 2.36
C GLN A 247 8.74 -1.72 3.40
N ASN A 248 9.75 -2.53 3.08
CA ASN A 248 11.00 -2.54 3.84
C ASN A 248 12.14 -2.89 2.89
N ASP A 249 13.33 -2.33 3.11
CA ASP A 249 14.45 -2.45 2.18
C ASP A 249 14.84 -3.91 1.86
N PHE A 250 14.60 -4.84 2.80
CA PHE A 250 14.87 -6.26 2.59
C PHE A 250 13.69 -7.13 3.01
N ILE A 251 13.24 -7.98 2.08
CA ILE A 251 12.18 -8.95 2.31
C ILE A 251 12.74 -10.36 2.21
N LEU A 252 12.50 -11.17 3.23
CA LEU A 252 12.69 -12.63 3.18
C LEU A 252 11.31 -13.30 3.11
N LEU A 253 11.07 -14.09 2.08
CA LEU A 253 9.75 -14.68 1.79
C LEU A 253 9.78 -16.20 1.88
N SER A 254 8.79 -16.79 2.57
CA SER A 254 8.53 -18.24 2.60
C SER A 254 7.18 -18.58 1.95
N LEU A 255 7.21 -19.46 0.95
CA LEU A 255 6.06 -19.88 0.13
C LEU A 255 5.33 -21.10 0.70
N VAL A 256 6.01 -21.90 1.52
CA VAL A 256 5.49 -23.01 2.35
C VAL A 256 5.08 -24.27 1.59
N ARG A 257 4.38 -24.12 0.46
CA ARG A 257 3.69 -25.22 -0.21
C ARG A 257 4.63 -26.02 -1.11
N THR A 258 4.59 -27.33 -0.97
CA THR A 258 5.34 -28.26 -1.82
C THR A 258 4.46 -29.19 -2.66
N ARG A 259 3.19 -29.42 -2.25
CA ARG A 259 2.29 -30.38 -2.95
C ARG A 259 1.40 -29.72 -4.00
N PHE A 260 0.87 -28.53 -3.70
CA PHE A 260 0.01 -27.77 -4.60
C PHE A 260 0.31 -26.29 -4.46
N VAL A 261 0.37 -25.57 -5.58
CA VAL A 261 0.63 -24.12 -5.63
C VAL A 261 -0.38 -23.30 -4.80
N GLY A 262 -1.54 -23.86 -4.43
CA GLY A 262 -2.49 -23.20 -3.53
C GLY A 262 -3.02 -21.87 -4.10
N HIS A 263 -3.16 -20.86 -3.24
CA HIS A 263 -3.62 -19.51 -3.64
C HIS A 263 -2.52 -18.66 -4.30
N LEU A 264 -1.27 -19.13 -4.34
CA LEU A 264 -0.10 -18.50 -4.98
C LEU A 264 -0.13 -18.59 -6.52
N ARG A 265 -1.15 -19.24 -7.11
CA ARG A 265 -1.31 -19.33 -8.57
C ARG A 265 -1.61 -17.98 -9.23
N ASP A 266 -2.01 -16.98 -8.45
CA ASP A 266 -2.19 -15.61 -8.94
C ASP A 266 -0.82 -14.92 -9.05
N VAL A 267 -0.35 -14.74 -10.29
CA VAL A 267 0.93 -14.07 -10.61
C VAL A 267 1.03 -12.70 -9.93
N ARG A 268 -0.10 -12.02 -9.70
CA ARG A 268 -0.16 -10.72 -9.01
C ARG A 268 0.18 -10.82 -7.52
N ARG A 269 -0.09 -11.95 -6.87
CA ARG A 269 0.37 -12.22 -5.49
C ARG A 269 1.89 -12.37 -5.43
N LEU A 270 2.46 -13.08 -6.40
CA LEU A 270 3.91 -13.24 -6.55
C LEU A 270 4.60 -11.88 -6.80
N ILE A 271 3.99 -11.02 -7.63
CA ILE A 271 4.57 -9.69 -7.90
C ILE A 271 4.44 -8.78 -6.68
N VAL A 272 3.31 -8.80 -5.96
CA VAL A 272 3.22 -8.12 -4.65
C VAL A 272 4.28 -8.62 -3.68
N GLU A 273 4.56 -9.92 -3.68
CA GLU A 273 5.60 -10.51 -2.84
C GLU A 273 7.00 -10.01 -3.23
N MET A 274 7.26 -9.83 -4.52
CA MET A 274 8.54 -9.37 -5.07
C MET A 274 8.72 -7.84 -5.10
N SER A 275 7.64 -7.05 -5.06
CA SER A 275 7.66 -5.57 -5.13
C SER A 275 7.76 -4.87 -3.77
N ARG A 276 8.06 -5.63 -2.71
CA ARG A 276 8.06 -5.15 -1.31
C ARG A 276 9.45 -4.96 -0.71
N ALA A 277 10.48 -5.37 -1.43
CA ALA A 277 11.90 -5.13 -1.17
C ALA A 277 12.34 -3.87 -1.91
#